data_AF-A0A164ZS30-F1
#
_entry.id   AF-A0A164ZS30-F1
#
_cell.length_a   1.000
_cell.length_b   1.000
_cell.length_c   1.000
_cell.angle_alpha   90.00
_cell.angle_beta   90.00
_cell.angle_gamma   90.00
#
_symmetry.space_group_name_H-M   'P 1'
#
loop_
_entity.id
_entity.type
_entity.pdbx_description
1 polymer ?
#
loop_
_entity_poly.entity_id
_entity_poly.type
_entity_poly.pdbx_seq_one_letter_code
_entity_poly.pdbx_strand_id
1 'polypeptide(L)'
;MNRIFGRTLRSFSTTTLRFSEPTAYPFAKDAVISQSSLPESLNLGALRRGRGLIEHVRKELVPPEKKQWLETLFSRNHPDRLLPGSVVSVVLNHAPSTFTGVLISLRRRGVDSSIVLRNVVQRIGTELQVFVGSPHLKEIKVIQRASGKKGEGKRMRRAKLFYLRDSPEKMSAISVGKRR
;
A
#
# COMPACT_ATOMS: atom_id res chain seq x y z
N MET A 1 3.93 57.40 52.46
CA MET A 1 2.64 56.68 52.41
C MET A 1 2.56 55.92 51.08
N ASN A 2 2.35 54.60 51.19
CA ASN A 2 2.43 53.57 50.14
C ASN A 2 1.31 53.60 49.10
N ARG A 3 1.58 53.07 47.89
CA ARG A 3 0.86 51.99 47.16
C ARG A 3 1.36 51.92 45.70
N ILE A 4 2.27 51.01 45.35
CA ILE A 4 2.12 49.61 44.88
C ILE A 4 1.48 49.50 43.47
N PHE A 5 2.35 49.37 42.45
CA PHE A 5 2.01 48.91 41.10
C PHE A 5 1.89 47.39 41.07
N GLY A 6 0.70 46.84 40.80
CA GLY A 6 0.48 45.40 40.64
C GLY A 6 0.78 44.93 39.22
N ARG A 7 1.94 44.28 39.01
CA ARG A 7 2.21 43.48 37.80
C ARG A 7 1.69 42.07 38.02
N THR A 8 0.61 41.70 37.34
CA THR A 8 0.15 40.30 37.28
C THR A 8 1.00 39.52 36.27
N LEU A 9 1.96 38.74 36.75
CA LEU A 9 2.62 37.71 35.96
C LEU A 9 1.71 36.47 35.95
N ARG A 10 1.07 36.17 34.81
CA ARG A 10 0.45 34.85 34.61
C ARG A 10 1.56 33.84 34.37
N SER A 11 1.89 33.05 35.39
CA SER A 11 2.69 31.84 35.25
C SER A 11 1.83 30.76 34.59
N PHE A 12 2.14 30.40 33.35
CA PHE A 12 1.59 29.19 32.74
C PHE A 12 2.30 27.98 33.34
N SER A 13 1.56 27.14 34.07
CA SER A 13 2.04 25.88 34.60
C SER A 13 2.33 24.91 33.45
N THR A 14 3.60 24.63 33.21
CA THR A 14 4.01 23.49 32.37
C THR A 14 3.83 22.22 33.18
N THR A 15 2.73 21.50 32.97
CA THR A 15 2.61 20.11 33.40
C THR A 15 3.59 19.28 32.57
N THR A 16 4.81 19.12 33.09
CA THR A 16 5.70 18.03 32.68
C THR A 16 4.97 16.72 32.96
N LEU A 17 4.65 15.96 31.92
CA LEU A 17 4.28 14.56 32.07
C LEU A 17 5.50 13.84 32.64
N ARG A 18 5.54 13.69 33.98
CA ARG A 18 6.48 12.81 34.63
C ARG A 18 6.14 11.40 34.16
N PHE A 19 7.05 10.77 33.44
CA PHE A 19 7.04 9.32 33.33
C PHE A 19 7.22 8.79 34.76
N SER A 20 6.13 8.34 35.38
CA SER A 20 6.26 7.53 36.59
C SER A 20 6.86 6.20 36.18
N GLU A 21 7.93 5.79 36.84
CA GLU A 21 8.45 4.43 36.71
C GLU A 21 7.30 3.43 36.93
N PRO A 22 7.27 2.30 36.20
CA PRO A 22 6.19 1.34 36.32
C PRO A 22 6.19 0.77 37.74
N THR A 23 5.23 1.21 38.55
CA THR A 23 5.01 0.65 39.87
C THR A 23 4.56 -0.80 39.72
N ALA A 24 5.23 -1.72 40.41
CA ALA A 24 4.86 -3.13 40.43
C ALA A 24 3.37 -3.29 40.82
N TYR A 25 2.65 -4.13 40.09
CA TYR A 25 1.21 -4.29 40.27
C TYR A 25 0.91 -4.88 41.66
N PRO A 26 0.19 -4.18 42.55
CA PRO A 26 0.20 -4.52 43.98
C PRO A 26 -0.52 -5.82 44.33
N PHE A 27 -1.27 -6.40 43.39
CA PHE A 27 -2.11 -7.57 43.62
C PHE A 27 -1.69 -8.81 42.82
N ALA A 28 -0.64 -8.72 41.98
CA ALA A 28 -0.05 -9.88 41.31
C ALA A 28 1.48 -9.74 41.25
N LYS A 29 2.18 -10.54 42.07
CA LYS A 29 3.65 -10.51 42.18
C LYS A 29 4.36 -11.00 40.91
N ASP A 30 3.71 -11.88 40.16
CA ASP A 30 4.27 -12.48 38.94
C ASP A 30 3.78 -11.79 37.65
N ALA A 31 3.17 -10.60 37.78
CA ALA A 31 2.69 -9.86 36.62
C ALA A 31 3.87 -9.38 35.77
N VAL A 32 4.12 -10.07 34.66
CA VAL A 32 5.03 -9.59 33.61
C VAL A 32 4.37 -8.40 32.92
N ILE A 33 4.65 -7.19 33.41
CA ILE A 33 4.33 -5.96 32.69
C ILE A 33 5.30 -5.92 31.51
N SER A 34 4.87 -6.39 30.34
CA SER A 34 5.59 -6.13 29.11
C SER A 34 5.64 -4.61 28.98
N GLN A 35 6.78 -4.00 29.29
CA GLN A 35 7.04 -2.63 28.91
C GLN A 35 6.97 -2.62 27.39
N SER A 36 5.78 -2.34 26.83
CA SER A 36 5.68 -2.01 25.43
C SER A 36 6.56 -0.79 25.29
N SER A 37 7.74 -0.94 24.70
CA SER A 37 8.58 0.19 24.34
C SER A 37 7.76 0.99 23.33
N LEU A 38 6.97 1.93 23.87
CA LEU A 38 6.25 2.90 23.07
C LEU A 38 7.29 3.49 22.12
N PRO A 39 7.02 3.51 20.81
CA PRO A 39 8.00 3.96 19.84
C PRO A 39 8.50 5.32 20.25
N GLU A 40 9.83 5.43 20.27
CA GLU A 40 10.59 6.60 20.66
C GLU A 40 9.91 7.86 20.15
N SER A 41 9.56 8.73 21.10
CA SER A 41 8.63 9.86 20.99
C SER A 41 8.31 10.25 19.56
N LEU A 42 7.09 9.97 19.09
CA LEU A 42 6.56 10.57 17.87
C LEU A 42 6.87 12.08 17.96
N ASN A 43 7.49 12.65 16.93
CA ASN A 43 7.88 14.07 16.89
C ASN A 43 6.61 14.94 16.82
N LEU A 44 5.88 15.03 17.94
CA LEU A 44 4.58 15.68 18.10
C LEU A 44 4.65 17.13 17.64
N GLY A 45 5.81 17.79 17.80
CA GLY A 45 6.04 19.14 17.32
C GLY A 45 5.94 19.28 15.79
N ALA A 46 6.41 18.31 15.01
CA ALA A 46 6.32 18.34 13.54
C ALA A 46 4.91 17.97 13.05
N LEU A 47 4.29 16.99 13.72
CA LEU A 47 2.91 16.56 13.49
C LEU A 47 1.91 17.70 13.78
N ARG A 48 2.06 18.40 14.91
CA ARG A 48 1.23 19.59 15.26
C ARG A 48 1.39 20.76 14.29
N ARG A 49 2.56 20.88 13.64
CA ARG A 49 2.83 21.87 12.57
C ARG A 49 2.21 21.47 11.21
N GLY A 50 1.60 20.29 11.11
CA GLY A 50 0.99 19.79 9.88
C GLY A 50 1.98 19.28 8.82
N ARG A 51 3.29 19.33 9.10
CA ARG A 51 4.32 18.90 8.15
C ARG A 51 4.47 17.38 8.21
N GLY A 52 4.21 16.71 7.08
CA GLY A 52 4.37 15.26 6.97
C GLY A 52 3.22 14.44 7.58
N LEU A 53 2.16 15.07 8.12
CA LEU A 53 0.97 14.35 8.60
C LEU A 53 0.38 13.45 7.52
N ILE A 54 0.20 13.99 6.31
CA ILE A 54 -0.36 13.22 5.19
C ILE A 54 0.56 12.06 4.76
N GLU A 55 1.88 12.21 4.92
CA GLU A 55 2.84 11.15 4.60
C GLU A 55 2.83 10.06 5.66
N HIS A 56 2.75 10.43 6.94
CA HIS A 56 2.59 9.50 8.04
C HIS A 56 1.27 8.73 7.92
N VAL A 57 0.14 9.41 7.72
CA VAL A 57 -1.17 8.78 7.47
C VAL A 57 -1.10 7.82 6.29
N ARG A 58 -0.43 8.19 5.19
CA ARG A 58 -0.26 7.30 4.04
C ARG A 58 0.53 6.03 4.37
N LYS A 59 1.52 6.11 5.27
CA LYS A 59 2.33 4.97 5.71
C LYS A 59 1.54 4.06 6.66
N GLU A 60 0.73 4.62 7.55
CA GLU A 60 -0.04 3.89 8.56
C GLU A 60 -1.34 3.28 8.03
N LEU A 61 -2.00 3.94 7.06
CA LEU A 61 -3.32 3.50 6.57
C LEU A 61 -3.27 2.19 5.78
N VAL A 62 -2.09 1.82 5.26
CA VAL A 62 -1.94 0.63 4.42
C VAL A 62 -1.65 -0.59 5.30
N PRO A 63 -2.49 -1.65 5.24
CA PRO A 63 -2.21 -2.90 5.93
C PRO A 63 -0.83 -3.47 5.56
N PRO A 64 -0.13 -4.16 6.48
CA PRO A 64 1.26 -4.59 6.29
C PRO A 64 1.43 -5.51 5.07
N GLU A 65 0.46 -6.39 4.80
CA GLU A 65 0.44 -7.27 3.62
C GLU A 65 0.48 -6.48 2.31
N LYS A 66 -0.34 -5.43 2.21
CA LYS A 66 -0.46 -4.58 1.02
C LYS A 66 0.74 -3.67 0.85
N LYS A 67 1.39 -3.28 1.95
CA LYS A 67 2.61 -2.47 1.92
C LYS A 67 3.72 -3.18 1.15
N GLN A 68 3.88 -4.49 1.37
CA GLN A 68 4.85 -5.29 0.61
C GLN A 68 4.59 -5.21 -0.89
N TRP A 69 3.33 -5.32 -1.34
CA TRP A 69 3.00 -5.19 -2.76
C TRP A 69 3.31 -3.79 -3.28
N LEU A 70 3.02 -2.74 -2.50
CA LEU A 70 3.32 -1.37 -2.91
C LEU A 70 4.82 -1.14 -3.11
N GLU A 71 5.65 -1.68 -2.22
CA GLU A 71 7.11 -1.56 -2.25
C GLU A 71 7.76 -2.44 -3.32
N THR A 72 7.20 -3.62 -3.61
CA THR A 72 7.75 -4.59 -4.56
C THR A 72 7.14 -4.44 -5.96
N LEU A 73 5.85 -4.74 -6.10
CA LEU A 73 5.13 -4.80 -7.36
C LEU A 73 4.84 -3.41 -7.94
N PHE A 74 4.50 -2.43 -7.11
CA PHE A 74 4.08 -1.10 -7.57
C PHE A 74 5.20 -0.06 -7.55
N SER A 75 6.36 -0.38 -6.97
CA SER A 75 7.52 0.50 -6.99
C SER A 75 8.08 0.69 -8.41
N ARG A 76 8.64 1.86 -8.66
CA ARG A 76 9.26 2.19 -9.95
C ARG A 76 10.63 1.55 -10.12
N ASN A 77 11.37 1.41 -9.02
CA ASN A 77 12.78 1.05 -9.03
C ASN A 77 13.00 -0.43 -8.69
N HIS A 78 11.98 -1.14 -8.22
CA HIS A 78 12.11 -2.53 -7.81
C HIS A 78 12.36 -3.46 -9.03
N PRO A 79 13.24 -4.48 -8.92
CA PRO A 79 13.49 -5.43 -9.99
C PRO A 79 12.22 -6.21 -10.35
N ASP A 80 11.46 -6.66 -9.35
CA ASP A 80 10.22 -7.44 -9.51
C ASP A 80 8.96 -6.60 -9.66
N ARG A 81 9.09 -5.35 -10.08
CA ARG A 81 7.94 -4.48 -10.35
C ARG A 81 7.02 -5.08 -11.43
N LEU A 82 5.74 -4.77 -11.34
CA LEU A 82 4.77 -5.08 -12.38
C LEU A 82 5.02 -4.21 -13.61
N LEU A 83 4.96 -4.85 -14.78
CA LEU A 83 5.08 -4.23 -16.09
C LEU A 83 3.79 -4.50 -16.89
N PRO A 84 3.36 -3.56 -17.73
CA PRO A 84 2.24 -3.79 -18.63
C PRO A 84 2.55 -4.97 -19.56
N GLY A 85 1.56 -5.82 -19.77
CA GLY A 85 1.67 -7.07 -20.53
C GLY A 85 1.98 -8.29 -19.66
N SER A 86 2.24 -8.13 -18.36
CA SER A 86 2.28 -9.26 -17.42
C SER A 86 0.89 -9.88 -17.26
N VAL A 87 0.82 -11.19 -17.06
CA VAL A 87 -0.41 -11.92 -16.72
C VAL A 87 -0.50 -12.03 -15.21
N VAL A 88 -1.58 -11.52 -14.64
CA VAL A 88 -1.79 -11.42 -13.19
C VAL A 88 -3.13 -12.06 -12.86
N SER A 89 -3.14 -12.88 -11.81
CA SER A 89 -4.34 -13.38 -11.16
C SER A 89 -4.57 -12.61 -9.87
N VAL A 90 -5.78 -12.13 -9.69
CA VAL A 90 -6.23 -11.37 -8.53
C VAL A 90 -7.32 -12.14 -7.82
N VAL A 91 -7.19 -12.29 -6.51
CA VAL A 91 -8.20 -12.92 -5.65
C VAL A 91 -8.93 -11.83 -4.86
N LEU A 92 -10.26 -11.84 -4.94
CA LEU A 92 -11.15 -10.88 -4.30
C LEU A 92 -12.08 -11.56 -3.29
N ASN A 93 -12.66 -10.75 -2.39
CA ASN A 93 -13.66 -11.19 -1.42
C ASN A 93 -15.05 -11.38 -2.01
N HIS A 94 -15.42 -10.58 -3.02
CA HIS A 94 -16.72 -10.62 -3.67
C HIS A 94 -16.60 -11.23 -5.07
N ALA A 95 -17.72 -11.64 -5.65
CA ALA A 95 -17.75 -12.08 -7.04
C ALA A 95 -17.36 -10.92 -7.99
N PRO A 96 -16.43 -11.11 -8.95
CA PRO A 96 -15.72 -12.35 -9.27
C PRO A 96 -14.62 -12.68 -8.26
N SER A 97 -14.69 -13.88 -7.65
CA SER A 97 -13.78 -14.31 -6.58
C SER A 97 -12.32 -14.38 -7.03
N THR A 98 -12.08 -14.75 -8.29
CA THR A 98 -10.76 -14.75 -8.90
C THR A 98 -10.86 -14.18 -10.31
N PHE A 99 -9.96 -13.27 -10.65
CA PHE A 99 -9.85 -12.69 -11.98
C PHE A 99 -8.42 -12.79 -12.50
N THR A 100 -8.24 -13.52 -13.60
CA THR A 100 -6.96 -13.60 -14.30
C THR A 100 -7.02 -12.85 -15.61
N GLY A 101 -6.01 -12.02 -15.88
CA GLY A 101 -5.94 -11.27 -17.13
C GLY A 101 -4.59 -10.64 -17.40
N VAL A 102 -4.47 -10.08 -18.60
CA VAL A 102 -3.32 -9.30 -19.03
C VAL A 102 -3.41 -7.90 -18.41
N LEU A 103 -2.32 -7.47 -17.77
CA LEU A 103 -2.21 -6.13 -17.22
C LEU A 103 -2.07 -5.10 -18.34
N ILE A 104 -3.11 -4.32 -18.61
CA ILE A 104 -3.10 -3.31 -19.67
C ILE A 104 -2.73 -1.91 -19.17
N SER A 105 -3.00 -1.61 -17.90
CA SER A 105 -2.68 -0.31 -17.31
C SER A 105 -2.34 -0.47 -15.83
N LEU A 106 -1.29 0.24 -15.41
CA LEU A 106 -0.82 0.32 -14.04
C LEU A 106 -0.76 1.78 -13.61
N ARG A 107 -1.54 2.15 -12.60
CA ARG A 107 -1.56 3.50 -12.01
C ARG A 107 -0.89 3.44 -10.65
N ARG A 108 0.17 4.24 -10.46
CA ARG A 108 0.95 4.31 -9.22
C ARG A 108 0.62 5.63 -8.50
N ARG A 109 -0.18 5.58 -7.43
CA ARG A 109 -0.62 6.74 -6.63
C ARG A 109 -0.51 6.51 -5.12
N GLY A 110 0.33 5.57 -4.68
CA GLY A 110 0.43 5.17 -3.28
C GLY A 110 -0.70 4.21 -2.92
N VAL A 111 -1.54 4.57 -1.94
CA VAL A 111 -2.70 3.76 -1.50
C VAL A 111 -3.70 3.55 -2.64
N ASP A 112 -3.93 4.60 -3.44
CA ASP A 112 -4.87 4.58 -4.58
C ASP A 112 -4.22 4.04 -5.87
N SER A 113 -3.19 3.21 -5.72
CA SER A 113 -2.61 2.51 -6.87
C SER A 113 -3.62 1.50 -7.41
N SER A 114 -3.77 1.46 -8.72
CA SER A 114 -4.73 0.59 -9.38
C SER A 114 -4.11 -0.14 -10.58
N ILE A 115 -4.65 -1.32 -10.84
CA ILE A 115 -4.37 -2.12 -12.02
C ILE A 115 -5.64 -2.29 -12.83
N VAL A 116 -5.50 -2.32 -14.15
CA VAL A 116 -6.57 -2.70 -15.06
C VAL A 116 -6.12 -3.98 -15.75
N LEU A 117 -6.87 -5.05 -15.50
CA LEU A 117 -6.68 -6.36 -16.09
C LEU A 117 -7.71 -6.56 -17.19
N ARG A 118 -7.29 -7.10 -18.32
CA ARG A 118 -8.19 -7.45 -19.44
C ARG A 118 -8.09 -8.94 -19.74
N ASN A 119 -9.23 -9.55 -20.01
CA ASN A 119 -9.35 -10.91 -20.48
C ASN A 119 -10.40 -10.98 -21.60
N VAL A 120 -10.38 -12.02 -22.42
CA VAL A 120 -11.45 -12.33 -23.38
C VAL A 120 -11.92 -13.74 -23.07
N VAL A 121 -13.16 -13.84 -22.60
CA VAL A 121 -13.80 -15.10 -22.23
C VAL A 121 -14.95 -15.32 -23.19
N GLN A 122 -14.98 -16.46 -23.89
CA GLN A 122 -16.07 -16.79 -24.81
C GLN A 122 -16.40 -15.67 -25.83
N ARG A 123 -15.35 -15.05 -26.40
CA ARG A 123 -15.44 -13.90 -27.35
C ARG A 123 -15.94 -12.59 -26.73
N ILE A 124 -16.20 -12.54 -25.43
CA ILE A 124 -16.57 -11.33 -24.68
C ILE A 124 -15.32 -10.75 -24.03
N GLY A 125 -15.01 -9.49 -24.33
CA GLY A 125 -13.93 -8.76 -23.68
C GLY A 125 -14.33 -8.26 -22.30
N THR A 126 -13.65 -8.73 -21.26
CA THR A 126 -13.88 -8.33 -19.86
C THR A 126 -12.69 -7.51 -19.35
N GLU A 127 -12.99 -6.42 -18.64
CA GLU A 127 -11.99 -5.59 -17.98
C GLU A 127 -12.34 -5.46 -16.50
N LEU A 128 -11.33 -5.60 -15.64
CA LEU A 128 -11.47 -5.40 -14.20
C LEU A 128 -10.42 -4.41 -13.72
N GLN A 129 -10.89 -3.31 -13.13
CA GLN A 129 -10.04 -2.37 -12.42
C GLN A 129 -10.04 -2.69 -10.93
N VAL A 130 -8.87 -2.91 -10.36
CA VAL A 130 -8.70 -3.22 -8.93
C VAL A 130 -7.76 -2.20 -8.29
N PHE A 131 -8.11 -1.75 -7.10
CA PHE A 131 -7.29 -0.88 -6.26
C PHE A 131 -6.54 -1.70 -5.22
N VAL A 132 -5.24 -1.44 -5.06
CA VAL A 132 -4.37 -2.19 -4.15
C VAL A 132 -4.75 -1.95 -2.69
N GLY A 133 -5.11 -0.71 -2.35
CA GLY A 133 -5.58 -0.35 -1.01
C GLY A 133 -6.92 -0.97 -0.61
N SER A 134 -7.71 -1.51 -1.55
CA SER A 134 -9.08 -1.98 -1.28
C SER A 134 -9.11 -3.15 -0.30
N PRO A 135 -9.94 -3.14 0.76
CA PRO A 135 -10.05 -4.25 1.72
C PRO A 135 -10.52 -5.56 1.07
N HIS A 136 -11.14 -5.49 -0.11
CA HIS A 136 -11.63 -6.67 -0.81
C HIS A 136 -10.53 -7.42 -1.59
N LEU A 137 -9.37 -6.81 -1.80
CA LEU A 137 -8.25 -7.44 -2.48
C LEU A 137 -7.48 -8.35 -1.51
N LYS A 138 -7.55 -9.66 -1.73
CA LYS A 138 -6.89 -10.68 -0.91
C LYS A 138 -5.48 -11.00 -1.38
N GLU A 139 -5.29 -11.19 -2.68
CA GLU A 139 -4.01 -11.64 -3.22
C GLU A 139 -3.79 -11.12 -4.64
N ILE A 140 -2.53 -10.82 -4.96
CA ILE A 140 -2.05 -10.54 -6.32
C ILE A 140 -0.97 -11.57 -6.68
N LYS A 141 -1.33 -12.53 -7.53
CA LYS A 141 -0.41 -13.55 -8.02
C LYS A 141 0.06 -13.24 -9.44
N VAL A 142 1.38 -13.10 -9.61
CA VAL A 142 1.97 -12.89 -10.94
C VAL A 142 2.22 -14.24 -11.60
N ILE A 143 1.43 -14.57 -12.62
CA ILE A 143 1.57 -15.84 -13.36
C ILE A 143 2.71 -15.72 -14.37
N GLN A 144 2.73 -14.62 -15.13
CA GLN A 144 3.74 -14.39 -16.15
C GLN A 144 4.19 -12.94 -16.13
N ARG A 145 5.50 -12.73 -16.12
CA ARG A 145 6.10 -11.39 -16.17
C ARG A 145 6.44 -11.00 -17.60
N ALA A 146 6.31 -9.71 -17.91
CA ALA A 146 6.68 -9.12 -19.20
C ALA A 146 8.05 -8.42 -19.16
N SER A 147 9.08 -9.02 -18.53
CA SER A 147 10.41 -8.38 -18.45
C SER A 147 11.25 -8.52 -19.72
N GLY A 148 10.90 -9.44 -20.63
CA GLY A 148 11.69 -9.77 -21.81
C GLY A 148 12.90 -10.67 -21.55
N LYS A 149 13.05 -11.19 -20.33
CA LYS A 149 14.08 -12.20 -20.00
C LYS A 149 13.77 -13.56 -20.62
N LYS A 150 14.78 -14.42 -20.75
CA LYS A 150 14.64 -15.79 -21.26
C LYS A 150 13.65 -16.58 -20.40
N GLY A 151 12.52 -17.00 -20.99
CA GLY A 151 11.44 -17.70 -20.29
C GLY A 151 10.30 -16.81 -19.80
N GLU A 152 10.42 -15.49 -19.92
CA GLU A 152 9.36 -14.53 -19.59
C GLU A 152 8.69 -13.96 -20.86
N GLY A 153 7.54 -13.32 -20.68
CA GLY A 153 6.82 -12.65 -21.76
C GLY A 153 7.62 -11.51 -22.38
N LYS A 154 7.37 -11.22 -23.66
CA LYS A 154 7.99 -10.11 -24.37
C LYS A 154 7.69 -8.80 -23.65
N ARG A 155 8.72 -7.98 -23.45
CA ARG A 155 8.55 -6.64 -22.88
C ARG A 155 7.78 -5.74 -23.84
N MET A 156 6.70 -5.15 -23.35
CA MET A 156 5.91 -4.20 -24.12
C MET A 156 6.58 -2.82 -24.12
N ARG A 157 6.57 -2.14 -25.28
CA ARG A 157 7.18 -0.81 -25.44
C ARG A 157 6.31 0.30 -24.84
N ARG A 158 4.98 0.15 -24.88
CA ARG A 158 4.03 1.15 -24.38
C ARG A 158 3.78 0.98 -22.88
N ALA A 159 3.62 2.09 -22.16
CA ALA A 159 3.30 2.08 -20.74
C ALA A 159 1.86 1.63 -20.44
N LYS A 160 0.94 1.82 -21.39
CA LYS A 160 -0.45 1.35 -21.33
C LYS A 160 -0.81 0.66 -22.65
N LEU A 161 -1.50 -0.46 -22.56
CA LEU A 161 -1.82 -1.37 -23.67
C LEU A 161 -3.30 -1.30 -24.04
N PHE A 162 -3.89 -0.10 -24.07
CA PHE A 162 -5.30 0.06 -24.47
C PHE A 162 -5.57 -0.38 -25.92
N TYR A 163 -4.56 -0.45 -26.77
CA TYR A 163 -4.70 -1.01 -28.12
C TYR A 163 -5.06 -2.50 -28.12
N LEU A 164 -4.83 -3.23 -27.02
CA LEU A 164 -5.27 -4.63 -26.88
C LEU A 164 -6.80 -4.75 -26.79
N ARG A 165 -7.51 -3.62 -26.73
CA ARG A 165 -8.96 -3.59 -26.83
C ARG A 165 -9.45 -4.01 -28.20
N ASP A 166 -8.81 -3.47 -29.22
CA ASP A 166 -9.19 -3.67 -30.62
C ASP A 166 -8.56 -4.93 -31.22
N SER A 167 -7.49 -5.46 -30.58
CA SER A 167 -6.77 -6.64 -31.06
C SER A 167 -6.81 -7.81 -30.04
N PRO A 168 -7.91 -8.57 -29.96
CA PRO A 168 -8.04 -9.69 -29.02
C PRO A 168 -7.05 -10.83 -29.31
N GLU A 169 -6.66 -11.04 -30.57
CA GLU A 169 -5.67 -12.06 -30.96
C GLU A 169 -4.30 -11.81 -30.33
N LYS A 170 -3.81 -10.56 -30.39
CA LYS A 170 -2.54 -10.16 -29.77
C LYS A 170 -2.58 -10.31 -28.25
N MET A 171 -3.76 -10.13 -27.65
CA MET A 171 -3.95 -10.29 -26.21
C MET A 171 -3.96 -11.77 -25.82
N SER A 172 -4.63 -12.63 -26.59
CA SER A 172 -4.61 -14.09 -26.42
C SER A 172 -3.18 -14.65 -26.52
N ALA A 173 -2.39 -14.15 -27.48
CA ALA A 173 -0.98 -14.54 -27.63
C ALA A 173 -0.13 -14.22 -26.38
N ILE A 174 -0.50 -13.20 -25.61
CA ILE A 174 0.17 -12.85 -24.34
C ILE A 174 -0.33 -13.76 -23.21
N SER A 175 -1.65 -14.00 -23.12
CA SER A 175 -2.24 -14.80 -22.05
C SER A 175 -1.90 -16.29 -22.12
N VAL A 176 -1.63 -16.82 -23.31
CA VAL A 176 -1.31 -18.25 -23.52
C VAL A 176 0.01 -18.66 -22.87
N GLY A 177 0.83 -17.72 -22.37
CA GLY A 177 1.98 -17.91 -21.49
C GLY A 177 2.67 -19.27 -21.59
N LYS A 178 3.77 -19.34 -22.35
CA LYS A 178 4.59 -20.54 -22.64
C LYS A 178 4.41 -21.64 -21.58
N ARG A 179 3.48 -22.58 -21.80
CA ARG A 179 3.42 -23.82 -21.04
C ARG A 179 4.78 -24.48 -21.24
N ARG A 180 5.54 -24.61 -20.16
CA ARG A 180 6.69 -25.51 -20.12
C ARG A 180 6.17 -26.93 -20.05
#